data_AF-A0A7G3APH1-F1
#
_entry.id   AF-A0A7G3APH1-F1
#
_cell.length_a   1.000
_cell.length_b   1.000
_cell.length_c   1.000
_cell.angle_alpha   90.00
_cell.angle_beta   90.00
_cell.angle_gamma   90.00
#
_symmetry.space_group_name_H-M   'P 1'
#
loop_
_entity.id
_entity.type
_entity.pdbx_description
1 polymer ?
#
loop_
_entity_poly.entity_id
_entity_poly.type
_entity_poly.pdbx_seq_one_letter_code
_entity_poly.pdbx_strand_id
1 'polypeptide(L)'
;MGKFERIFLLLASFLVLFSVCARAEEEDIVDMLSSDEMLDIDEDLLRTLEQEQHLKDLARENQHAAKEAQLAAAEVGPGAPPQISDPCAKVHCGAGRICQADGMSASCVCVPECPDEVDPRRKVCTNKNETWASDCEVYRQRCLCDTKKPN
;
A
#
# COMPACT_ATOMS: atom_id res chain seq x y z
N MET A 1 70.14 46.19 -25.59
CA MET A 1 69.58 45.09 -24.77
C MET A 1 68.08 45.12 -24.91
N GLY A 2 67.57 44.31 -25.84
CA GLY A 2 66.19 44.39 -26.33
C GLY A 2 65.20 43.88 -25.30
N LYS A 3 63.97 44.42 -25.31
CA LYS A 3 62.86 43.93 -24.46
C LYS A 3 62.68 42.41 -24.57
N PHE A 4 62.98 41.85 -25.74
CA PHE A 4 62.98 40.41 -26.01
C PHE A 4 64.02 39.61 -25.21
N GLU A 5 65.25 40.12 -25.01
CA GLU A 5 66.24 39.44 -24.16
C GLU A 5 65.79 39.36 -22.71
N ARG A 6 65.13 40.41 -22.21
CA ARG A 6 64.60 40.43 -20.83
C ARG A 6 63.46 39.44 -20.65
N ILE A 7 62.58 39.31 -21.64
CA ILE A 7 61.50 38.32 -21.61
C ILE A 7 62.07 36.91 -21.65
N PHE A 8 63.08 36.67 -22.48
CA PHE A 8 63.72 35.36 -22.59
C PHE A 8 64.42 34.96 -21.28
N LEU A 9 65.10 35.89 -20.61
CA LEU A 9 65.74 35.65 -19.31
C LEU A 9 64.71 35.36 -18.20
N LEU A 10 63.56 36.04 -18.20
CA LEU A 10 62.49 35.78 -17.23
C LEU A 10 61.81 34.43 -17.45
N LEU A 11 61.57 34.05 -18.71
CA LEU A 11 61.01 32.73 -19.04
C LEU A 11 62.00 31.61 -18.72
N ALA A 12 63.30 31.82 -18.97
CA ALA A 12 64.34 30.88 -18.59
C ALA A 12 64.44 30.74 -17.07
N SER A 13 64.39 31.84 -16.29
CA SER A 13 64.39 31.74 -14.83
C SER A 13 63.12 31.08 -14.31
N PHE A 14 61.97 31.32 -14.93
CA PHE A 14 60.71 30.70 -14.56
C PHE A 14 60.71 29.20 -14.88
N LEU A 15 61.26 28.77 -16.02
CA LEU A 15 61.43 27.36 -16.36
C LEU A 15 62.44 26.66 -15.45
N VAL A 16 63.51 27.33 -15.02
CA VAL A 16 64.46 26.80 -14.03
C VAL A 16 63.79 26.69 -12.66
N LEU A 17 63.00 27.69 -12.24
CA LEU A 17 62.21 27.61 -11.00
C LEU A 17 61.15 26.50 -11.07
N PHE A 18 60.45 26.36 -12.20
CA PHE A 18 59.51 25.26 -12.44
C PHE A 18 60.21 23.89 -12.45
N SER A 19 61.42 23.80 -13.01
CA SER A 19 62.20 22.55 -13.02
C SER A 19 62.77 22.22 -11.65
N VAL A 20 63.16 23.22 -10.85
CA VAL A 20 63.60 23.03 -9.46
C VAL A 20 62.41 22.64 -8.57
N CYS A 21 61.24 23.25 -8.75
CA CYS A 21 60.00 22.80 -8.11
C CYS A 21 59.62 21.38 -8.55
N ALA A 22 59.73 21.05 -9.84
CA ALA A 22 59.41 19.72 -10.36
C ALA A 22 60.40 18.63 -9.91
N ARG A 23 61.64 19.00 -9.56
CA ARG A 23 62.69 18.07 -9.11
C ARG A 23 62.86 18.03 -7.58
N ALA A 24 62.06 18.81 -6.85
CA ALA A 24 61.95 18.80 -5.41
C ALA A 24 60.82 17.89 -4.89
N GLU A 25 60.08 17.23 -5.79
CA GLU A 25 59.00 16.30 -5.43
C GLU A 25 59.24 14.89 -5.98
N GLU A 26 60.44 14.35 -5.78
CA GLU A 26 60.74 12.93 -6.05
C GLU A 26 60.92 12.10 -4.78
N GLU A 27 60.71 12.66 -3.58
CA GLU A 27 60.44 11.89 -2.37
C GLU A 27 59.33 12.60 -1.56
N ASP A 28 58.29 11.86 -1.16
CA ASP A 28 57.16 12.24 -0.29
C ASP A 28 55.84 12.80 -0.87
N ILE A 29 55.46 12.49 -2.12
CA ILE A 29 54.02 12.57 -2.52
C ILE A 29 53.30 11.21 -2.46
N VAL A 30 54.05 10.11 -2.37
CA VAL A 30 53.47 8.75 -2.32
C VAL A 30 53.14 8.32 -0.88
N ASP A 31 53.61 9.06 0.14
CA ASP A 31 53.31 8.77 1.55
C ASP A 31 52.21 9.66 2.17
N MET A 32 51.72 10.67 1.43
CA MET A 32 50.44 11.32 1.74
C MET A 32 49.25 10.63 1.02
N LEU A 33 49.55 9.63 0.18
CA LEU A 33 48.58 8.82 -0.55
C LEU A 33 48.68 7.33 -0.19
N SER A 34 49.26 7.00 0.98
CA SER A 34 49.26 5.66 1.54
C SER A 34 48.03 5.43 2.45
N SER A 35 46.93 5.05 1.79
CA SER A 35 46.05 3.94 2.21
C SER A 35 45.07 4.00 3.40
N ASP A 36 44.68 5.14 4.02
CA ASP A 36 43.61 5.08 5.06
C ASP A 36 42.46 6.12 4.99
N GLU A 37 42.55 7.24 4.25
CA GLU A 37 41.45 8.25 4.23
C GLU A 37 40.45 8.09 3.04
N MET A 38 40.15 6.87 2.62
CA MET A 38 39.12 6.61 1.59
C MET A 38 38.20 5.42 1.92
N LEU A 39 38.11 5.00 3.18
CA LEU A 39 37.16 3.96 3.61
C LEU A 39 36.50 4.24 4.96
N ASP A 40 36.26 5.49 5.31
CA ASP A 40 35.31 5.85 6.37
C ASP A 40 34.22 6.76 5.78
N ILE A 41 33.36 6.21 4.89
CA ILE A 41 32.00 6.75 4.86
C ILE A 41 31.47 6.43 6.25
N ASP A 42 31.37 7.45 7.10
CA ASP A 42 30.84 7.28 8.45
C ASP A 42 29.51 6.54 8.32
N GLU A 43 29.45 5.34 8.89
CA GLU A 43 28.23 4.54 9.03
C GLU A 43 27.08 5.41 9.59
N ASP A 44 27.43 6.39 10.43
CA ASP A 44 26.52 7.39 10.98
C ASP A 44 25.97 8.38 9.93
N LEU A 45 26.77 8.76 8.93
CA LEU A 45 26.31 9.57 7.79
C LEU A 45 25.35 8.76 6.90
N LEU A 46 25.66 7.47 6.66
CA LEU A 46 24.79 6.58 5.88
C LEU A 46 23.42 6.44 6.56
N ARG A 47 23.41 6.17 7.87
CA ARG A 47 22.18 6.11 8.68
C ARG A 47 21.37 7.39 8.65
N THR A 48 22.03 8.55 8.66
CA THR A 48 21.35 9.85 8.59
C THR A 48 20.66 10.04 7.24
N LEU A 49 21.33 9.70 6.13
CA LEU A 49 20.75 9.80 4.79
C LEU A 49 19.56 8.83 4.59
N GLU A 50 19.64 7.61 5.11
CA GLU A 50 18.52 6.66 5.10
C GLU A 50 17.32 7.20 5.89
N GLN A 51 17.56 7.76 7.08
CA GLN A 51 16.53 8.40 7.91
C GLN A 51 15.86 9.56 7.17
N GLU A 52 16.66 10.44 6.53
CA GLU A 52 16.14 11.57 5.76
C GLU A 52 15.29 11.11 4.57
N GLN A 53 15.73 10.09 3.83
CA GLN A 53 14.95 9.51 2.75
C GLN A 53 13.63 8.93 3.25
N HIS A 54 13.66 8.16 4.34
CA HIS A 54 12.46 7.59 4.94
C HIS A 54 11.46 8.67 5.39
N LEU A 55 11.93 9.76 6.00
CA LEU A 55 11.07 10.88 6.39
C LEU A 55 10.46 11.59 5.19
N LYS A 56 11.22 11.74 4.11
CA LYS A 56 10.74 12.33 2.85
C LYS A 56 9.66 11.46 2.20
N ASP A 57 9.82 10.15 2.24
CA ASP A 57 8.82 9.21 1.75
C ASP A 57 7.54 9.24 2.59
N LEU A 58 7.67 9.22 3.93
CA LEU A 58 6.53 9.36 4.83
C LEU A 58 5.78 10.68 4.60
N ALA A 59 6.50 11.78 4.37
CA ALA A 59 5.88 13.08 4.08
C ALA A 59 5.09 13.05 2.77
N ARG A 60 5.63 12.40 1.73
CA ARG A 60 4.94 12.19 0.45
C ARG A 60 3.69 11.32 0.63
N GLU A 61 3.78 10.23 1.39
CA GLU A 61 2.64 9.36 1.70
C GLU A 61 1.55 10.11 2.47
N ASN A 62 1.93 10.88 3.50
CA ASN A 62 0.99 11.70 4.27
C ASN A 62 0.31 12.77 3.39
N GLN A 63 1.03 13.38 2.45
CA GLN A 63 0.43 14.31 1.47
C GLN A 63 -0.58 13.61 0.55
N HIS A 64 -0.25 12.40 0.07
CA HIS A 64 -1.17 11.59 -0.74
C HIS A 64 -2.43 11.24 0.07
N ALA A 65 -2.27 10.73 1.29
CA ALA A 65 -3.38 10.39 2.19
C ALA A 65 -4.26 11.63 2.49
N ALA A 66 -3.66 12.80 2.73
CA ALA A 66 -4.39 14.03 2.95
C ALA A 66 -5.20 14.47 1.71
N LYS A 67 -4.63 14.31 0.51
CA LYS A 67 -5.33 14.60 -0.76
C LYS A 67 -6.49 13.64 -0.98
N GLU A 68 -6.30 12.35 -0.73
CA GLU A 68 -7.36 11.34 -0.81
C GLU A 68 -8.48 11.61 0.19
N ALA A 69 -8.15 11.98 1.42
CA ALA A 69 -9.14 12.38 2.42
C ALA A 69 -9.93 13.62 1.99
N GLN A 70 -9.27 14.61 1.39
CA GLN A 70 -9.94 15.79 0.83
C GLN A 70 -10.86 15.44 -0.34
N LEU A 71 -10.43 14.55 -1.24
CA LEU A 71 -11.26 14.05 -2.34
C LEU A 71 -12.48 13.31 -1.80
N ALA A 72 -12.30 12.38 -0.86
CA ALA A 72 -13.41 11.66 -0.21
C ALA A 72 -14.38 12.61 0.50
N ALA A 73 -13.88 13.66 1.17
CA ALA A 73 -14.71 14.68 1.79
C ALA A 73 -15.45 15.56 0.76
N ALA A 74 -14.87 15.80 -0.42
CA ALA A 74 -15.52 16.53 -1.51
C ALA A 74 -16.62 15.70 -2.21
N GLU A 75 -16.43 14.39 -2.34
CA GLU A 75 -17.46 13.45 -2.83
C GLU A 75 -18.67 13.40 -1.87
N VAL A 76 -18.44 13.57 -0.56
CA VAL A 76 -19.50 13.72 0.45
C VAL A 76 -19.84 15.20 0.63
N GLY A 77 -20.45 15.80 -0.39
CA GLY A 77 -20.87 17.20 -0.34
C GLY A 77 -21.80 17.52 0.86
N PRO A 78 -21.89 18.80 1.29
CA PRO A 78 -22.80 19.24 2.35
C PRO A 78 -24.25 19.13 1.86
N GLY A 79 -24.86 17.97 2.07
CA GLY A 79 -26.14 17.60 1.47
C GLY A 79 -26.20 16.16 0.94
N ALA A 80 -25.12 15.37 1.10
CA ALA A 80 -25.19 13.94 0.91
C ALA A 80 -26.39 13.40 1.74
N PRO A 81 -27.34 12.68 1.11
CA PRO A 81 -28.44 12.09 1.85
C PRO A 81 -27.85 11.26 3.00
N PRO A 82 -28.52 11.22 4.18
CA PRO A 82 -28.07 10.34 5.24
C PRO A 82 -27.83 8.98 4.62
N GLN A 83 -26.63 8.44 4.83
CA GLN A 83 -26.27 7.11 4.35
C GLN A 83 -27.22 6.16 5.08
N ILE A 84 -28.39 5.90 4.50
CA ILE A 84 -29.32 4.87 4.95
C ILE A 84 -28.58 3.58 4.64
N SER A 85 -27.71 3.18 5.57
CA SER A 85 -26.98 1.93 5.49
C SER A 85 -28.02 0.84 5.51
N ASP A 86 -28.11 0.07 4.42
CA ASP A 86 -28.94 -1.11 4.40
C ASP A 86 -28.52 -2.02 5.57
N PRO A 87 -29.40 -2.26 6.56
CA PRO A 87 -29.05 -3.05 7.74
C PRO A 87 -28.74 -4.51 7.37
N CYS A 88 -29.13 -4.98 6.18
CA CYS A 88 -28.82 -6.31 5.68
C CYS A 88 -27.49 -6.40 4.91
N ALA A 89 -26.82 -5.29 4.58
CA ALA A 89 -25.66 -5.27 3.69
C ALA A 89 -24.47 -6.12 4.19
N LYS A 90 -24.33 -6.31 5.50
CA LYS A 90 -23.24 -7.09 6.14
C LYS A 90 -23.76 -8.32 6.90
N VAL A 91 -25.05 -8.66 6.76
CA VAL A 91 -25.66 -9.75 7.52
C VAL A 91 -25.71 -11.01 6.65
N HIS A 92 -25.04 -12.06 7.12
CA HIS A 92 -25.09 -13.38 6.50
C HIS A 92 -26.00 -14.30 7.30
N CYS A 93 -27.16 -14.64 6.74
CA CYS A 93 -28.10 -15.59 7.33
C CYS A 93 -27.72 -17.04 6.98
N GLY A 94 -28.00 -17.97 7.91
CA GLY A 94 -27.79 -19.40 7.68
C GLY A 94 -28.73 -19.98 6.61
N ALA A 95 -28.51 -21.24 6.24
CA ALA A 95 -29.28 -21.92 5.19
C ALA A 95 -30.79 -21.87 5.44
N GLY A 96 -31.57 -21.57 4.39
CA GLY A 96 -33.03 -21.46 4.46
C GLY A 96 -33.55 -20.18 5.10
N ARG A 97 -32.68 -19.19 5.33
CA ARG A 97 -33.03 -17.87 5.88
C ARG A 97 -32.54 -16.73 4.99
N ILE A 98 -33.30 -15.64 4.98
CA ILE A 98 -32.95 -14.38 4.31
C ILE A 98 -32.92 -13.25 5.33
N CYS A 99 -32.10 -12.23 5.05
CA CYS A 99 -32.12 -11.03 5.86
C CYS A 99 -33.32 -10.18 5.47
N GLN A 100 -34.14 -9.81 6.45
CA GLN A 100 -35.24 -8.89 6.32
C GLN A 100 -34.97 -7.67 7.19
N ALA A 101 -34.98 -6.50 6.56
CA ALA A 101 -34.87 -5.21 7.21
C ALA A 101 -36.24 -4.80 7.77
N ASP A 102 -36.28 -4.45 9.05
CA ASP A 102 -37.42 -3.79 9.70
C ASP A 102 -36.93 -2.45 10.29
N GLY A 103 -37.12 -1.38 9.51
CA GLY A 103 -36.55 -0.06 9.79
C GLY A 103 -35.02 -0.08 9.79
N MET A 104 -34.42 0.16 10.96
CA MET A 104 -32.96 0.13 11.17
C MET A 104 -32.45 -1.22 11.68
N SER A 105 -33.34 -2.19 11.90
CA SER A 105 -32.97 -3.52 12.39
C SER A 105 -32.92 -4.53 11.24
N ALA A 106 -31.99 -5.47 11.31
CA ALA A 106 -31.90 -6.60 10.40
C ALA A 106 -32.17 -7.89 11.17
N SER A 107 -33.02 -8.75 10.61
CA SER A 107 -33.36 -10.05 11.20
C SER A 107 -33.32 -11.15 10.14
N CYS A 108 -32.87 -12.35 10.54
CA CYS A 108 -32.83 -13.50 9.65
C CYS A 108 -34.13 -14.32 9.77
N VAL A 109 -35.03 -14.13 8.82
CA VAL A 109 -36.32 -14.82 8.73
C VAL A 109 -36.20 -16.03 7.80
N CYS A 110 -37.10 -17.01 7.92
CA CYS A 110 -37.15 -18.11 6.96
C CYS A 110 -37.50 -17.59 5.55
N VAL A 111 -36.91 -18.21 4.52
CA VAL A 111 -37.24 -17.90 3.13
C VAL A 111 -38.76 -18.02 2.92
N PRO A 112 -39.46 -16.98 2.45
CA PRO A 112 -40.92 -17.03 2.29
C PRO A 112 -41.33 -17.98 1.16
N GLU A 113 -40.63 -17.88 0.03
CA GLU A 113 -40.89 -18.62 -1.20
C GLU A 113 -39.56 -18.95 -1.89
N CYS A 114 -39.44 -20.17 -2.39
CA CYS A 114 -38.28 -20.63 -3.16
C CYS A 114 -38.55 -20.50 -4.66
N PRO A 115 -37.51 -20.26 -5.48
CA PRO A 115 -37.66 -20.24 -6.92
C PRO A 115 -38.07 -21.61 -7.47
N ASP A 116 -38.88 -21.60 -8.53
CA ASP A 116 -39.32 -22.81 -9.22
C ASP A 116 -38.17 -23.44 -10.01
N GLU A 117 -37.77 -24.66 -9.62
CA GLU A 117 -36.74 -25.43 -10.31
C GLU A 117 -37.36 -26.35 -11.37
N VAL A 118 -37.07 -26.07 -12.64
CA VAL A 118 -37.55 -26.87 -13.78
C VAL A 118 -36.65 -28.08 -14.11
N ASP A 119 -35.37 -28.01 -13.75
CA ASP A 119 -34.40 -29.08 -14.03
C ASP A 119 -34.59 -30.25 -13.05
N PRO A 120 -34.98 -31.46 -13.52
CA PRO A 120 -35.16 -32.62 -12.63
C PRO A 120 -33.91 -32.99 -11.83
N ARG A 121 -32.71 -32.60 -12.28
CA ARG A 121 -31.44 -32.87 -11.61
C ARG A 121 -31.19 -31.96 -10.40
N ARG A 122 -31.95 -30.87 -10.25
CA ARG A 122 -31.91 -29.97 -9.09
C ARG A 122 -32.74 -30.48 -7.92
N LYS A 123 -33.58 -31.49 -8.14
CA LYS A 123 -34.36 -32.14 -7.09
C LYS A 123 -33.45 -32.84 -6.10
N VAL A 124 -33.83 -32.80 -4.83
CA VAL A 124 -33.04 -33.38 -3.74
C VAL A 124 -33.88 -34.37 -2.94
N CYS A 125 -33.25 -35.43 -2.44
CA CYS A 125 -33.89 -36.40 -1.55
C CYS A 125 -33.41 -36.16 -0.11
N THR A 126 -34.33 -36.21 0.84
CA THR A 126 -34.03 -36.05 2.27
C THR A 126 -33.86 -37.41 2.96
N ASN A 127 -33.37 -37.40 4.21
CA ASN A 127 -33.27 -38.61 5.04
C ASN A 127 -34.63 -39.26 5.39
N LYS A 128 -35.75 -38.56 5.14
CA LYS A 128 -37.10 -39.11 5.24
C LYS A 128 -37.58 -39.81 3.98
N ASN A 129 -36.69 -39.99 3.00
CA ASN A 129 -36.99 -40.59 1.71
C ASN A 129 -38.06 -39.81 0.91
N GLU A 130 -38.14 -38.50 1.15
CA GLU A 130 -39.01 -37.57 0.42
C GLU A 130 -38.17 -36.78 -0.59
N THR A 131 -38.65 -36.68 -1.83
CA THR A 131 -38.02 -35.90 -2.90
C THR A 131 -38.65 -34.51 -2.97
N TRP A 132 -37.81 -33.49 -2.94
CA TRP A 132 -38.19 -32.07 -2.96
C TRP A 132 -37.76 -31.42 -4.27
N ALA A 133 -38.42 -30.33 -4.64
CA ALA A 133 -38.16 -29.61 -5.90
C ALA A 133 -36.74 -29.04 -5.97
N SER A 134 -36.22 -28.54 -4.86
CA SER A 134 -34.90 -27.92 -4.75
C SER A 134 -34.33 -28.05 -3.34
N ASP A 135 -33.04 -27.77 -3.20
CA ASP A 135 -32.37 -27.64 -1.90
C ASP A 135 -32.92 -26.47 -1.08
N CYS A 136 -33.30 -25.37 -1.73
CA CYS A 136 -33.97 -24.23 -1.09
C CYS A 136 -35.19 -24.67 -0.27
N GLU A 137 -36.07 -25.50 -0.86
CA GLU A 137 -37.30 -25.93 -0.18
C GLU A 137 -37.02 -26.80 1.05
N VAL A 138 -36.00 -27.66 0.97
CA VAL A 138 -35.57 -28.46 2.14
C VAL A 138 -35.07 -27.56 3.27
N TYR A 139 -34.23 -26.57 2.96
CA TYR A 139 -33.70 -25.66 3.98
C TYR A 139 -34.77 -24.74 4.54
N ARG A 140 -35.69 -24.25 3.71
CA ARG A 140 -36.86 -23.48 4.12
C ARG A 140 -37.73 -24.29 5.10
N GLN A 141 -38.06 -25.53 4.74
CA GLN A 141 -38.87 -26.39 5.60
C GLN A 141 -38.19 -26.68 6.95
N ARG A 142 -36.86 -26.85 6.95
CA ARG A 142 -36.09 -26.98 8.20
C ARG A 142 -36.21 -25.73 9.06
N CYS A 143 -36.04 -24.54 8.48
CA CYS A 143 -36.21 -23.28 9.21
C CYS A 143 -37.60 -23.13 9.82
N LEU A 144 -38.65 -23.48 9.06
CA LEU A 144 -40.04 -23.43 9.53
C LEU A 144 -40.32 -24.44 10.66
N CYS A 145 -39.66 -25.60 10.65
CA CYS A 145 -39.75 -26.56 11.75
C CYS A 145 -39.09 -26.04 13.03
N ASP A 146 -37.92 -25.41 12.90
CA ASP A 146 -37.17 -24.89 14.05
C ASP A 146 -37.91 -23.73 14.74
N THR A 147 -38.59 -22.87 13.97
CA THR A 147 -39.36 -21.73 14.48
C THR A 147 -40.71 -22.12 15.11
N LYS A 148 -41.27 -23.26 14.75
CA LYS A 148 -42.56 -23.76 15.27
C LYS A 148 -42.43 -24.63 16.53
N LYS A 149 -41.23 -24.94 17.01
CA LYS A 149 -41.07 -25.69 18.27
C LYS A 149 -41.45 -24.79 19.44
N PRO A 150 -42.45 -25.14 20.27
CA PRO A 150 -42.56 -24.56 21.59
C PRO A 150 -41.29 -24.94 22.38
N ASN A 151 -40.68 -23.95 23.04
CA ASN A 151 -39.63 -24.20 24.03
C ASN A 151 -40.14 -25.11 25.15
#